data_AF-A0A7S4N4P7-F1
#
_entry.id   AF-A0A7S4N4P7-F1
#
_cell.length_a   1.000
_cell.length_b   1.000
_cell.length_c   1.000
_cell.angle_alpha   90.00
_cell.angle_beta   90.00
_cell.angle_gamma   90.00
#
_symmetry.space_group_name_H-M   'P 1'
#
loop_
_entity.id
_entity.type
_entity.pdbx_description
1 polymer ?
#
loop_
_entity_poly.entity_id
_entity_poly.type
_entity_poly.pdbx_seq_one_letter_code
_entity_poly.pdbx_strand_id
1 'polypeptide(L)'
;GAAAHRLVNYWTMGLLLFGGGAEFQRKKAATLKDDMEEDCYELLRCGHVRLMPKPDAFGRAVLVYRPMNPTGRDAGSEEECANKYIKAMWYVCHAALEHASARENGLVVVAHRTEHRPVENSIQRRAALAALNCLPIRIRAFHVLIRPSHSFVAVRNVICRALSLWFRRRIAVHGGDTMEENSTRLEEEFGIQRDNLPTDL
;
A
#
# COMPACT_ATOMS: atom_id res chain seq x y z
N GLY A 1 21.13 2.43 16.44
CA GLY A 1 20.02 3.40 16.36
C GLY A 1 18.85 2.97 15.47
N ALA A 2 19.07 2.48 14.25
CA ALA A 2 18.01 2.33 13.24
C ALA A 2 16.82 1.43 13.63
N ALA A 3 17.03 0.35 14.38
CA ALA A 3 15.93 -0.53 14.83
C ALA A 3 15.04 0.16 15.89
N ALA A 4 15.64 0.86 16.85
CA ALA A 4 14.90 1.63 17.85
C ALA A 4 14.06 2.75 17.20
N HIS A 5 14.63 3.47 16.22
CA HIS A 5 13.87 4.48 15.47
C HIS A 5 12.67 3.88 14.72
N ARG A 6 12.84 2.71 14.08
CA ARG A 6 11.71 2.02 13.43
C ARG A 6 10.63 1.62 14.43
N LEU A 7 11.04 1.13 15.60
CA LEU A 7 10.10 0.75 16.65
C LEU A 7 9.33 1.97 17.17
N VAL A 8 10.01 3.09 17.42
CA VAL A 8 9.35 4.34 17.83
C VAL A 8 8.37 4.81 16.75
N ASN A 9 8.79 4.85 15.47
CA ASN A 9 7.91 5.26 14.37
C ASN A 9 6.70 4.34 14.22
N TYR A 10 6.89 3.02 14.38
CA TYR A 10 5.81 2.05 14.42
C TYR A 10 4.82 2.40 15.53
N TRP A 11 5.27 2.56 16.78
CA TRP A 11 4.38 2.90 17.90
C TRP A 11 3.69 4.24 17.71
N THR A 12 4.41 5.29 17.31
CA THR A 12 3.85 6.62 17.09
C THR A 12 2.75 6.61 16.04
N MET A 13 2.97 5.93 14.90
CA MET A 13 1.95 5.82 13.87
C MET A 13 0.77 4.95 14.30
N GLY A 14 1.02 3.88 15.05
CA GLY A 14 -0.04 3.07 15.65
C GLY A 14 -0.96 3.89 16.55
N LEU A 15 -0.38 4.70 17.45
CA LEU A 15 -1.13 5.62 18.32
C LEU A 15 -1.89 6.68 17.52
N LEU A 16 -1.28 7.22 16.45
CA LEU A 16 -1.93 8.23 15.61
C LEU A 16 -3.13 7.65 14.85
N LEU A 17 -3.01 6.43 14.32
CA LEU A 17 -4.04 5.81 13.51
C LEU A 17 -5.17 5.23 14.37
N PHE A 18 -4.82 4.52 15.44
CA PHE A 18 -5.76 3.71 16.22
C PHE A 18 -6.14 4.33 17.57
N GLY A 19 -5.71 5.57 17.85
CA GLY A 19 -6.03 6.27 19.09
C GLY A 19 -5.10 5.91 20.25
N GLY A 20 -5.57 6.16 21.48
CA GLY A 20 -4.75 6.07 22.70
C GLY A 20 -4.11 4.70 22.93
N GLY A 21 -3.10 4.64 23.81
CA GLY A 21 -2.26 3.45 24.02
C GLY A 21 -3.02 2.15 24.32
N ALA A 22 -4.09 2.20 25.10
CA ALA A 22 -4.91 1.02 25.40
C ALA A 22 -5.76 0.53 24.20
N GLU A 23 -6.17 1.45 23.33
CA GLU A 23 -6.90 1.13 22.10
C GLU A 23 -5.95 0.54 21.05
N PHE A 24 -4.79 1.16 20.87
CA PHE A 24 -3.76 0.62 19.99
C PHE A 24 -3.26 -0.76 20.44
N GLN A 25 -3.05 -1.00 21.74
CA GLN A 25 -2.60 -2.31 22.23
C GLN A 25 -3.62 -3.43 21.94
N ARG A 26 -4.92 -3.15 22.10
CA ARG A 26 -5.98 -4.08 21.73
C ARG A 26 -5.98 -4.34 20.22
N LYS A 27 -6.01 -3.27 19.42
CA LYS A 27 -6.06 -3.34 17.95
C LYS A 27 -4.77 -3.86 17.30
N LYS A 28 -3.63 -3.79 17.97
CA LYS A 28 -2.33 -4.33 17.50
C LYS A 28 -2.29 -5.86 17.61
N ALA A 29 -2.91 -6.42 18.64
CA ALA A 29 -3.06 -7.85 18.82
C ALA A 29 -4.18 -8.43 17.94
N ALA A 30 -5.07 -7.56 17.44
CA ALA A 30 -6.11 -7.93 16.51
C ALA A 30 -5.50 -8.46 15.22
N THR A 31 -5.64 -9.77 15.03
CA THR A 31 -5.51 -10.39 13.71
C THR A 31 -6.65 -9.89 12.82
N LEU A 32 -6.61 -10.20 11.52
CA LEU A 32 -7.68 -9.86 10.57
C LEU A 32 -9.09 -10.33 11.01
N LYS A 33 -9.22 -11.16 12.06
CA LYS A 33 -10.46 -11.83 12.46
C LYS A 33 -11.24 -11.16 13.58
N ASP A 34 -10.61 -10.48 14.55
CA ASP A 34 -11.29 -10.25 15.83
C ASP A 34 -11.57 -8.76 16.18
N ASP A 35 -10.74 -7.78 15.77
CA ASP A 35 -10.99 -6.35 16.07
C ASP A 35 -10.69 -5.38 14.91
N MET A 36 -10.84 -5.82 13.67
CA MET A 36 -10.70 -4.91 12.53
C MET A 36 -11.89 -3.94 12.47
N GLU A 37 -11.61 -2.65 12.35
CA GLU A 37 -12.64 -1.63 12.14
C GLU A 37 -13.44 -1.94 10.86
N GLU A 38 -14.76 -1.81 10.92
CA GLU A 38 -15.69 -2.17 9.83
C GLU A 38 -15.31 -1.51 8.49
N ASP A 39 -14.92 -0.24 8.53
CA ASP A 39 -14.42 0.49 7.36
C ASP A 39 -13.18 -0.14 6.72
N CYS A 40 -12.26 -0.69 7.53
CA CYS A 40 -11.08 -1.37 7.03
C CYS A 40 -11.46 -2.73 6.43
N TYR A 41 -12.37 -3.46 7.10
CA TYR A 41 -12.91 -4.72 6.59
C TYR A 41 -13.55 -4.53 5.22
N GLU A 42 -14.35 -3.50 5.03
CA GLU A 42 -14.98 -3.20 3.74
C GLU A 42 -13.95 -2.90 2.63
N LEU A 43 -12.87 -2.16 2.93
CA LEU A 43 -11.78 -1.96 1.96
C LEU A 43 -11.11 -3.28 1.55
N LEU A 44 -10.88 -4.19 2.49
CA LEU A 44 -10.32 -5.51 2.20
C LEU A 44 -11.32 -6.38 1.41
N ARG A 45 -12.59 -6.40 1.83
CA ARG A 45 -13.68 -7.18 1.23
C ARG A 45 -13.95 -6.77 -0.21
N CYS A 46 -13.95 -5.46 -0.49
CA CYS A 46 -14.13 -4.90 -1.84
C CYS A 46 -12.86 -5.00 -2.70
N GLY A 47 -11.75 -5.52 -2.16
CA GLY A 47 -10.53 -5.74 -2.93
C GLY A 47 -9.71 -4.47 -3.20
N HIS A 48 -9.94 -3.40 -2.45
CA HIS A 48 -9.14 -2.17 -2.56
C HIS A 48 -7.73 -2.32 -1.99
N VAL A 49 -7.55 -3.21 -1.00
CA VAL A 49 -6.23 -3.62 -0.51
C VAL A 49 -6.24 -5.14 -0.41
N ARG A 50 -5.37 -5.81 -1.17
CA ARG A 50 -5.33 -7.27 -1.26
C ARG A 50 -3.91 -7.76 -1.03
N LEU A 51 -3.75 -8.73 -0.13
CA LEU A 51 -2.54 -9.54 -0.06
C LEU A 51 -2.70 -10.70 -1.03
N MET A 52 -1.77 -10.86 -1.96
CA MET A 52 -1.82 -11.98 -2.89
C MET A 52 -1.42 -13.28 -2.16
N PRO A 53 -2.03 -14.42 -2.53
CA PRO A 53 -1.86 -15.67 -1.80
C PRO A 53 -0.47 -16.28 -1.99
N LYS A 54 0.22 -15.98 -3.09
CA LYS A 54 1.59 -16.43 -3.34
C LYS A 54 2.56 -15.26 -3.22
N PRO A 55 3.80 -15.49 -2.76
CA PRO A 55 4.86 -14.52 -2.94
C PRO A 55 5.25 -14.41 -4.43
N ASP A 56 5.99 -13.37 -4.78
CA ASP A 56 6.62 -13.27 -6.10
C ASP A 56 7.82 -14.23 -6.25
N ALA A 57 8.47 -14.23 -7.43
CA ALA A 57 9.63 -15.08 -7.74
C ALA A 57 10.82 -14.89 -6.79
N PHE A 58 10.87 -13.79 -6.03
CA PHE A 58 11.92 -13.49 -5.05
C PHE A 58 11.48 -13.74 -3.61
N GLY A 59 10.34 -14.42 -3.41
CA GLY A 59 9.81 -14.75 -2.10
C GLY A 59 9.24 -13.55 -1.33
N ARG A 60 9.02 -12.41 -2.00
CA ARG A 60 8.45 -11.20 -1.38
C ARG A 60 6.93 -11.32 -1.38
N ALA A 61 6.28 -10.87 -0.31
CA ALA A 61 4.83 -10.75 -0.31
C ALA A 61 4.41 -9.69 -1.35
N VAL A 62 3.25 -9.88 -1.99
CA VAL A 62 2.71 -8.95 -2.98
C VAL A 62 1.40 -8.35 -2.45
N LEU A 63 1.38 -7.04 -2.27
CA LEU A 63 0.19 -6.28 -1.89
C LEU A 63 -0.32 -5.51 -3.11
N VAL A 64 -1.56 -5.76 -3.50
CA VAL A 64 -2.26 -4.99 -4.53
C VAL A 64 -3.12 -3.92 -3.88
N TYR A 65 -2.94 -2.68 -4.32
CA TYR A 65 -3.66 -1.51 -3.85
C TYR A 65 -4.42 -0.87 -5.02
N ARG A 66 -5.75 -0.75 -4.87
CA ARG A 66 -6.61 -0.01 -5.78
C ARG A 66 -7.25 1.16 -5.01
N PRO A 67 -6.85 2.41 -5.28
CA PRO A 67 -7.49 3.56 -4.68
C PRO A 67 -8.97 3.58 -5.07
N MET A 68 -9.83 3.70 -4.07
CA MET A 68 -11.24 3.99 -4.21
C MET A 68 -11.35 5.48 -4.57
N ASN A 69 -12.21 5.79 -5.50
CA ASN A 69 -12.70 7.15 -5.65
C ASN A 69 -13.93 7.27 -4.78
N PRO A 70 -13.87 8.00 -3.67
CA PRO A 70 -15.07 8.25 -2.91
C PRO A 70 -15.96 9.12 -3.80
N THR A 71 -17.05 8.54 -4.29
CA THR A 71 -18.06 9.22 -5.10
C THR A 71 -19.33 9.37 -4.27
N GLY A 72 -19.93 10.55 -4.28
CA GLY A 72 -21.20 10.83 -3.59
C GLY A 72 -21.06 11.70 -2.34
N ARG A 73 -22.20 11.91 -1.66
CA ARG A 73 -22.31 12.76 -0.46
C ARG A 73 -21.78 12.07 0.82
N ASP A 74 -21.58 10.76 0.77
CA ASP A 74 -21.06 9.94 1.87
C ASP A 74 -19.54 9.69 1.76
N ALA A 75 -18.91 10.33 0.77
CA ALA A 75 -17.47 10.45 0.68
C ALA A 75 -17.00 11.28 1.90
N GLY A 76 -16.59 10.60 2.97
CA GLY A 76 -15.88 11.25 4.08
C GLY A 76 -14.71 12.09 3.57
N SER A 77 -14.13 12.91 4.44
CA SER A 77 -12.97 13.73 4.08
C SER A 77 -11.87 12.87 3.46
N GLU A 78 -11.08 13.47 2.57
CA GLU A 78 -9.98 12.75 1.93
C GLU A 78 -8.98 12.21 2.98
N GLU A 79 -8.80 12.91 4.10
CA GLU A 79 -7.98 12.47 5.23
C GLU A 79 -8.55 11.20 5.90
N GLU A 80 -9.86 11.14 6.14
CA GLU A 80 -10.51 9.94 6.66
C GLU A 80 -10.32 8.76 5.73
N CYS A 81 -10.50 8.96 4.42
CA CYS A 81 -10.25 7.93 3.41
C CYS A 81 -8.79 7.43 3.47
N ALA A 82 -7.83 8.36 3.55
CA ALA A 82 -6.42 8.01 3.65
C ALA A 82 -6.10 7.20 4.92
N ASN A 83 -6.65 7.61 6.05
CA ASN A 83 -6.45 6.92 7.32
C ASN A 83 -7.01 5.48 7.25
N LYS A 84 -8.19 5.28 6.65
CA LYS A 84 -8.77 3.95 6.41
C LYS A 84 -7.81 3.07 5.58
N TYR A 85 -7.22 3.62 4.52
CA TYR A 85 -6.24 2.89 3.71
C TYR A 85 -4.96 2.55 4.45
N ILE A 86 -4.41 3.47 5.23
CA ILE A 86 -3.19 3.22 6.00
C ILE A 86 -3.45 2.13 7.06
N LYS A 87 -4.62 2.16 7.73
CA LYS A 87 -5.04 1.09 8.65
C LYS A 87 -5.21 -0.25 7.94
N ALA A 88 -5.85 -0.29 6.79
CA ALA A 88 -5.99 -1.52 6.00
C ALA A 88 -4.61 -2.08 5.58
N MET A 89 -3.70 -1.23 5.11
CA MET A 89 -2.32 -1.62 4.80
C MET A 89 -1.58 -2.12 6.05
N TRP A 90 -1.83 -1.53 7.21
CA TRP A 90 -1.26 -1.95 8.49
C TRP A 90 -1.67 -3.39 8.82
N TYR A 91 -2.97 -3.70 8.79
CA TYR A 91 -3.48 -5.06 9.03
C TYR A 91 -2.91 -6.06 8.02
N VAL A 92 -2.91 -5.71 6.73
CA VAL A 92 -2.36 -6.57 5.67
C VAL A 92 -0.87 -6.83 5.86
N CYS A 93 -0.08 -5.83 6.27
CA CYS A 93 1.33 -6.02 6.52
C CYS A 93 1.60 -6.91 7.73
N HIS A 94 0.77 -6.83 8.76
CA HIS A 94 0.83 -7.73 9.90
C HIS A 94 0.50 -9.17 9.50
N ALA A 95 -0.54 -9.38 8.70
CA ALA A 95 -0.86 -10.70 8.15
C ALA A 95 0.29 -11.24 7.26
N ALA A 96 0.89 -10.39 6.43
CA ALA A 96 2.03 -10.79 5.61
C ALA A 96 3.21 -11.29 6.45
N LEU A 97 3.47 -10.70 7.62
CA LEU A 97 4.57 -11.10 8.51
C LEU A 97 4.38 -12.48 9.17
N GLU A 98 3.19 -13.08 9.11
CA GLU A 98 2.98 -14.46 9.55
C GLU A 98 3.75 -15.45 8.66
N HIS A 99 3.99 -15.09 7.39
CA HIS A 99 4.78 -15.89 6.47
C HIS A 99 6.29 -15.64 6.66
N ALA A 100 7.07 -16.72 6.78
CA ALA A 100 8.52 -16.65 6.95
C ALA A 100 9.21 -15.94 5.77
N SER A 101 8.79 -16.22 4.53
CA SER A 101 9.33 -15.61 3.32
C SER A 101 9.17 -14.09 3.31
N ALA A 102 8.01 -13.58 3.73
CA ALA A 102 7.74 -12.14 3.79
C ALA A 102 8.59 -11.43 4.87
N ARG A 103 8.85 -12.08 6.01
CA ARG A 103 9.74 -11.55 7.06
C ARG A 103 11.17 -11.35 6.56
N GLU A 104 11.66 -12.29 5.75
CA GLU A 104 13.02 -12.28 5.21
C GLU A 104 13.14 -11.36 3.98
N ASN A 105 12.25 -11.56 3.01
CA ASN A 105 12.34 -10.93 1.69
C ASN A 105 11.62 -9.58 1.63
N GLY A 106 10.61 -9.35 2.48
CA GLY A 106 9.85 -8.11 2.55
C GLY A 106 8.59 -8.14 1.68
N LEU A 107 8.13 -6.94 1.30
CA LEU A 107 6.87 -6.70 0.59
C LEU A 107 7.10 -5.90 -0.70
N VAL A 108 6.35 -6.21 -1.74
CA VAL A 108 6.18 -5.38 -2.93
C VAL A 108 4.74 -4.87 -2.98
N VAL A 109 4.57 -3.60 -3.32
CA VAL A 109 3.25 -2.97 -3.47
C VAL A 109 2.98 -2.69 -4.94
N VAL A 110 1.85 -3.17 -5.46
CA VAL A 110 1.36 -2.89 -6.82
C VAL A 110 0.12 -2.00 -6.70
N ALA A 111 0.29 -0.72 -6.99
CA ALA A 111 -0.77 0.27 -6.98
C ALA A 111 -1.37 0.45 -8.37
N HIS A 112 -2.62 0.06 -8.58
CA HIS A 112 -3.30 0.23 -9.86
C HIS A 112 -4.30 1.38 -9.81
N ARG A 113 -4.14 2.36 -10.70
CA ARG A 113 -5.07 3.48 -10.86
C ARG A 113 -5.79 3.39 -12.20
N THR A 114 -7.10 3.15 -12.14
CA THR A 114 -7.98 3.09 -13.31
C THR A 114 -8.44 4.46 -13.81
N GLU A 115 -8.43 5.49 -12.95
CA GLU A 115 -9.03 6.79 -13.22
C GLU A 115 -8.03 7.96 -13.31
N HIS A 116 -8.38 8.95 -14.13
CA HIS A 116 -7.56 10.13 -14.43
C HIS A 116 -7.66 11.25 -13.37
N ARG A 117 -8.31 11.06 -12.22
CA ARG A 117 -8.44 12.16 -11.26
C ARG A 117 -7.08 12.59 -10.70
N PRO A 118 -6.77 13.91 -10.76
CA PRO A 118 -5.63 14.45 -10.05
C PRO A 118 -5.86 14.19 -8.56
N VAL A 119 -4.85 13.67 -7.89
CA VAL A 119 -4.92 13.44 -6.46
C VAL A 119 -4.34 14.66 -5.76
N GLU A 120 -5.03 15.14 -4.73
CA GLU A 120 -4.45 16.19 -3.91
C GLU A 120 -3.14 15.70 -3.27
N ASN A 121 -2.10 16.51 -3.46
CA ASN A 121 -0.70 16.15 -3.20
C ASN A 121 -0.40 15.84 -1.73
N SER A 122 -1.23 16.29 -0.79
CA SER A 122 -1.00 16.20 0.66
C SER A 122 -1.22 14.77 1.20
N ILE A 123 -2.19 14.06 0.64
CA ILE A 123 -2.68 12.81 1.21
C ILE A 123 -1.90 11.59 0.71
N GLN A 124 -1.60 11.53 -0.59
CA GLN A 124 -0.64 10.56 -1.10
C GLN A 124 0.72 10.70 -0.43
N ARG A 125 1.13 11.94 -0.13
CA ARG A 125 2.35 12.20 0.62
C ARG A 125 2.27 11.62 2.03
N ARG A 126 1.17 11.79 2.77
CA ARG A 126 0.99 11.18 4.09
C ARG A 126 0.93 9.66 4.03
N ALA A 127 0.14 9.09 3.13
CA ALA A 127 0.01 7.64 2.98
C ALA A 127 1.33 6.97 2.56
N ALA A 128 2.04 7.57 1.59
CA ALA A 128 3.36 7.12 1.18
C ALA A 128 4.35 7.24 2.35
N LEU A 129 4.46 8.39 3.01
CA LEU A 129 5.42 8.55 4.12
C LEU A 129 5.11 7.64 5.31
N ALA A 130 3.82 7.43 5.62
CA ALA A 130 3.37 6.51 6.66
C ALA A 130 3.80 5.08 6.32
N ALA A 131 3.40 4.54 5.16
CA ALA A 131 3.69 3.16 4.78
C ALA A 131 5.20 2.81 4.85
N LEU A 132 6.09 3.78 4.63
CA LEU A 132 7.50 3.50 4.43
C LEU A 132 8.34 3.33 5.67
N ASN A 133 7.97 4.00 6.75
CA ASN A 133 8.82 4.09 7.93
C ASN A 133 8.16 3.53 9.18
N CYS A 134 6.86 3.26 9.15
CA CYS A 134 6.14 2.75 10.30
C CYS A 134 5.68 1.30 10.17
N LEU A 135 5.66 0.72 8.96
CA LEU A 135 5.23 -0.66 8.80
C LEU A 135 6.32 -1.62 9.30
N PRO A 136 5.95 -2.70 10.00
CA PRO A 136 6.90 -3.67 10.55
C PRO A 136 7.55 -4.57 9.47
N ILE A 137 7.17 -4.40 8.20
CA ILE A 137 7.70 -5.14 7.05
C ILE A 137 8.55 -4.23 6.15
N ARG A 138 9.63 -4.77 5.58
CA ARG A 138 10.50 -4.03 4.66
C ARG A 138 9.85 -3.94 3.28
N ILE A 139 9.44 -2.75 2.86
CA ILE A 139 8.95 -2.55 1.49
C ILE A 139 10.13 -2.47 0.51
N ARG A 140 10.18 -3.39 -0.44
CA ARG A 140 11.25 -3.55 -1.43
C ARG A 140 10.99 -2.70 -2.68
N ALA A 141 9.75 -2.68 -3.17
CA ALA A 141 9.37 -1.95 -4.36
C ALA A 141 7.91 -1.47 -4.31
N PHE A 142 7.63 -0.41 -5.04
CA PHE A 142 6.32 0.12 -5.35
C PHE A 142 6.17 0.21 -6.87
N HIS A 143 5.25 -0.55 -7.43
CA HIS A 143 4.88 -0.47 -8.83
C HIS A 143 3.59 0.30 -8.95
N VAL A 144 3.61 1.41 -9.67
CA VAL A 144 2.42 2.24 -9.87
C VAL A 144 1.98 2.09 -11.32
N LEU A 145 0.88 1.36 -11.53
CA LEU A 145 0.26 1.15 -12.83
C LEU A 145 -0.69 2.32 -13.08
N ILE A 146 -0.34 3.16 -14.05
CA ILE A 146 -1.11 4.35 -14.41
C ILE A 146 -1.24 4.40 -15.92
N ARG A 147 -2.46 4.52 -16.43
CA ARG A 147 -2.66 4.82 -17.85
C ARG A 147 -1.99 6.14 -18.23
N PRO A 148 -1.18 6.18 -19.30
CA PRO A 148 -0.55 7.40 -19.79
C PRO A 148 -1.56 8.56 -19.88
N SER A 149 -1.39 9.57 -19.03
CA SER A 149 -2.29 10.72 -18.94
C SER A 149 -1.61 11.88 -18.22
N HIS A 150 -2.21 13.07 -18.22
CA HIS A 150 -1.70 14.21 -17.43
C HIS A 150 -1.49 13.85 -15.94
N SER A 151 -2.29 12.91 -15.42
CA SER A 151 -2.21 12.40 -14.05
C SER A 151 -0.92 11.60 -13.78
N PHE A 152 -0.34 10.94 -14.80
CA PHE A 152 0.96 10.26 -14.69
C PHE A 152 2.08 11.26 -14.37
N VAL A 153 2.12 12.39 -15.09
CA VAL A 153 3.13 13.44 -14.89
C VAL A 153 2.98 14.07 -13.50
N ALA A 154 1.74 14.31 -13.06
CA ALA A 154 1.46 14.84 -11.74
C ALA A 154 1.95 13.89 -10.62
N VAL A 155 1.56 12.62 -10.66
CA VAL A 155 1.98 11.61 -9.66
C VAL A 155 3.50 11.46 -9.62
N ARG A 156 4.15 11.39 -10.80
CA ARG A 156 5.61 11.34 -10.89
C ARG A 156 6.26 12.55 -10.24
N ASN A 157 5.74 13.76 -10.48
CA ASN A 157 6.28 14.98 -9.90
C ASN A 157 6.11 15.03 -8.38
N VAL A 158 4.97 14.57 -7.85
CA VAL A 158 4.75 14.43 -6.40
C VAL A 158 5.76 13.47 -5.80
N ILE A 159 5.92 12.29 -6.39
CA ILE A 159 6.90 11.30 -5.96
C ILE A 159 8.30 11.91 -5.93
N CYS A 160 8.69 12.59 -7.01
CA CYS A 160 10.02 13.19 -7.12
C CYS A 160 10.28 14.31 -6.10
N ARG A 161 9.25 15.07 -5.72
CA ARG A 161 9.39 16.21 -4.78
C ARG A 161 9.21 15.82 -3.33
N ALA A 162 8.32 14.87 -3.03
CA ALA A 162 7.95 14.53 -1.66
C ALA A 162 8.85 13.47 -1.03
N LEU A 163 9.57 12.68 -1.85
CA LEU A 163 10.26 11.50 -1.40
C LEU A 163 11.79 11.63 -1.54
N SER A 164 12.51 11.03 -0.59
CA SER A 164 13.97 10.99 -0.62
C SER A 164 14.47 10.23 -1.85
N LEU A 165 15.68 10.54 -2.32
CA LEU A 165 16.30 9.86 -3.47
C LEU A 165 16.35 8.34 -3.30
N TRP A 166 16.67 7.89 -2.09
CA TRP A 166 16.70 6.47 -1.74
C TRP A 166 15.34 5.80 -1.96
N PHE A 167 14.26 6.49 -1.65
CA PHE A 167 12.93 5.92 -1.78
C PHE A 167 12.40 5.97 -3.22
N ARG A 168 12.70 7.04 -3.97
CA ARG A 168 12.38 7.11 -5.40
C ARG A 168 12.93 5.92 -6.19
N ARG A 169 14.12 5.42 -5.82
CA ARG A 169 14.73 4.24 -6.45
C ARG A 169 13.92 2.94 -6.26
N ARG A 170 12.95 2.93 -5.35
CA ARG A 170 12.05 1.80 -5.11
C ARG A 170 10.71 1.95 -5.79
N ILE A 171 10.43 3.10 -6.41
CA ILE A 171 9.18 3.31 -7.13
C ILE A 171 9.45 3.17 -8.63
N ALA A 172 8.75 2.24 -9.26
CA ALA A 172 8.63 2.15 -10.69
C ALA A 172 7.22 2.58 -11.10
N VAL A 173 7.11 3.52 -12.03
CA VAL A 173 5.82 3.95 -12.58
C VAL A 173 5.71 3.37 -13.98
N HIS A 174 4.67 2.59 -14.20
CA HIS A 174 4.43 1.86 -15.43
C HIS A 174 3.31 2.56 -16.20
N GLY A 175 3.58 2.90 -17.46
CA GLY A 175 2.60 3.41 -18.41
C GLY A 175 2.27 2.32 -19.40
N GLY A 176 1.16 1.61 -19.18
CA GLY A 176 0.58 0.64 -20.10
C GLY A 176 -0.88 0.97 -20.31
N ASP A 177 -1.37 0.79 -21.54
CA ASP A 177 -2.76 1.08 -21.88
C ASP A 177 -3.66 -0.09 -21.49
N THR A 178 -3.08 -1.30 -21.48
CA THR A 178 -3.76 -2.55 -21.15
C THR A 178 -3.23 -3.18 -19.85
N MET A 179 -4.09 -3.96 -19.21
CA MET A 179 -3.70 -4.80 -18.07
C MET A 179 -2.69 -5.87 -18.48
N GLU A 180 -2.85 -6.42 -19.68
CA GLU A 180 -1.94 -7.44 -20.22
C GLU A 180 -0.50 -6.93 -20.28
N GLU A 181 -0.27 -5.76 -20.89
CA GLU A 181 1.05 -5.11 -20.95
C GLU A 181 1.65 -4.90 -19.56
N ASN A 182 0.87 -4.37 -18.62
CA ASN A 182 1.35 -4.12 -17.26
C ASN A 182 1.69 -5.44 -16.54
N SER A 183 0.86 -6.47 -16.69
CA SER A 183 1.07 -7.78 -16.05
C SER A 183 2.28 -8.51 -16.63
N THR A 184 2.45 -8.52 -17.95
CA THR A 184 3.62 -9.10 -18.64
C THR A 184 4.89 -8.41 -18.17
N ARG A 185 4.87 -7.08 -18.07
CA ARG A 185 6.02 -6.32 -17.58
C ARG A 185 6.36 -6.64 -16.12
N LEU A 186 5.35 -6.73 -15.26
CA LEU A 186 5.53 -7.09 -13.85
C LEU A 186 6.15 -8.49 -13.69
N GLU A 187 5.76 -9.42 -14.56
CA GLU A 187 6.29 -10.79 -14.58
C GLU A 187 7.73 -10.82 -15.11
N GLU A 188 7.97 -10.31 -16.31
CA GLU A 188 9.26 -10.39 -17.01
C GLU A 188 10.37 -9.57 -16.32
N GLU A 189 10.06 -8.36 -15.86
CA GLU A 189 11.07 -7.45 -15.30
C GLU A 189 11.19 -7.57 -13.76
N PHE A 190 10.11 -7.93 -13.07
CA PHE A 190 10.04 -7.85 -11.60
C PHE A 190 9.68 -9.16 -10.90
N GLY A 191 9.42 -10.23 -11.66
CA GLY A 191 9.16 -11.57 -11.15
C GLY A 191 7.81 -11.71 -10.45
N ILE A 192 6.85 -10.81 -10.69
CA ILE A 192 5.51 -10.88 -10.12
C ILE A 192 4.61 -11.62 -11.12
N GLN A 193 4.30 -12.88 -10.84
CA GLN A 193 3.60 -13.75 -11.78
C GLN A 193 2.18 -13.26 -12.08
N ARG A 194 1.79 -13.29 -13.36
CA ARG A 194 0.46 -12.86 -13.80
C ARG A 194 -0.68 -13.66 -13.17
N ASP A 195 -0.48 -14.96 -12.94
CA ASP A 195 -1.47 -15.84 -12.28
C ASP A 195 -1.70 -15.48 -10.80
N ASN A 196 -0.79 -14.72 -10.20
CA ASN A 196 -0.85 -14.26 -8.83
C ASN A 196 -1.39 -12.82 -8.70
N LEU A 197 -1.79 -12.20 -9.81
CA LEU A 197 -2.37 -10.86 -9.84
C LEU A 197 -3.88 -10.95 -10.06
N PRO A 198 -4.70 -10.06 -9.48
CA PRO A 198 -6.12 -10.05 -9.75
C PRO A 198 -6.43 -9.88 -11.23
N THR A 199 -7.48 -10.54 -11.72
CA THR A 199 -7.90 -10.42 -13.12
C THR A 199 -8.47 -9.04 -13.46
N ASP A 200 -8.87 -8.28 -12.44
CA ASP A 200 -9.46 -6.96 -12.54
C ASP A 200 -8.45 -5.81 -12.31
N LEU A 201 -7.16 -6.14 -12.22
CA LEU A 201 -6.07 -5.17 -12.16
C LEU A 201 -5.89 -4.39 -13.47
#